data_AF-A0A7Y5LHE5-F1
#
_entry.id   AF-A0A7Y5LHE5-F1
#
_cell.length_a   1.000
_cell.length_b   1.000
_cell.length_c   1.000
_cell.angle_alpha   90.00
_cell.angle_beta   90.00
_cell.angle_gamma   90.00
#
_symmetry.space_group_name_H-M   'P 1'
#
loop_
_entity.id
_entity.type
_entity.pdbx_description
1 polymer ?
#
loop_
_entity_poly.entity_id
_entity_poly.type
_entity_poly.pdbx_seq_one_letter_code
_entity_poly.pdbx_strand_id
1 'polypeptide(L)'
;MISTTEVTWRAAVICRWTARIAGTLMVLFFLAFAVGEGFSEFTRLTVREKWMFAGMGLLLAGLLLAWFREGWGGVVSIAGWSLMVIVERRMLGVWPFSIAAATGLLHVLCWLRLRGPAPPSKPLYRRTRAFLILLGAALMAFVLLCANEMFNQPPLMTPAFRPSPEIVGSWRATVAGDVGVVFEINSDGSVSGSVGDASVVGGKIVLNRSWFGRLIHWRTDYLIRGSLSRAVEALGGTAGSRFTAPLFIRGSELEGSLFLFHPRAPKPRKLKLQKH
;
A
#
# COMPACT_ATOMS: atom_id res chain seq x y z
N MET A 1 -8.94 -33.81 -30.84
CA MET A 1 -9.19 -34.13 -29.42
C MET A 1 -7.91 -33.81 -28.66
N ILE A 2 -7.93 -32.93 -27.65
CA ILE A 2 -6.73 -32.57 -26.88
C ILE A 2 -6.49 -33.67 -25.84
N SER A 3 -5.26 -34.19 -25.75
CA SER A 3 -4.94 -35.22 -24.75
C SER A 3 -4.89 -34.65 -23.33
N THR A 4 -5.24 -35.44 -22.32
CA THR A 4 -5.15 -35.06 -20.89
C THR A 4 -3.72 -34.64 -20.49
N THR A 5 -2.71 -35.29 -21.08
CA THR A 5 -1.29 -34.92 -20.93
C THR A 5 -1.00 -33.53 -21.47
N GLU A 6 -1.55 -33.16 -22.62
CA GLU A 6 -1.38 -31.83 -23.21
C GLU A 6 -2.07 -30.74 -22.38
N VAL A 7 -3.28 -31.01 -21.88
CA VAL A 7 -4.02 -30.08 -20.99
C VAL A 7 -3.24 -29.83 -19.70
N THR A 8 -2.84 -30.89 -19.00
CA THR A 8 -2.13 -30.77 -17.72
C THR A 8 -0.75 -30.14 -17.86
N TRP A 9 -0.05 -30.37 -18.99
CA TRP A 9 1.22 -29.69 -19.28
C TRP A 9 1.01 -28.19 -19.49
N ARG A 10 0.03 -27.80 -20.32
CA ARG A 10 -0.29 -26.38 -20.55
C ARG A 10 -0.71 -25.68 -19.28
N ALA A 11 -1.55 -26.33 -18.47
CA ALA A 11 -1.94 -25.82 -17.16
C ALA A 11 -0.71 -25.59 -16.27
N ALA A 12 0.23 -26.52 -16.20
CA ALA A 12 1.47 -26.36 -15.42
C ALA A 12 2.35 -25.22 -15.95
N VAL A 13 2.42 -25.01 -17.27
CA VAL A 13 3.12 -23.86 -17.86
C VAL A 13 2.48 -22.53 -17.44
N ILE A 14 1.15 -22.43 -17.52
CA ILE A 14 0.40 -21.24 -17.11
C ILE A 14 0.61 -21.00 -15.61
N CYS A 15 0.36 -22.01 -14.78
CA CYS A 15 0.52 -21.95 -13.34
C CYS A 15 1.93 -21.57 -12.90
N ARG A 16 2.98 -21.99 -13.62
CA ARG A 16 4.36 -21.59 -13.33
C ARG A 16 4.56 -20.08 -13.51
N TRP A 17 4.03 -19.50 -14.58
CA TRP A 17 4.10 -18.06 -14.80
C TRP A 17 3.25 -17.30 -13.79
N THR A 18 2.06 -17.80 -13.48
CA THR A 18 1.21 -17.26 -12.41
C THR A 18 1.96 -17.28 -11.08
N ALA A 19 2.64 -18.38 -10.72
CA ALA A 19 3.41 -18.52 -9.50
C ALA A 19 4.57 -17.51 -9.45
N ARG A 20 5.30 -17.32 -10.56
CA ARG A 20 6.37 -16.31 -10.64
C ARG A 20 5.85 -14.89 -10.43
N ILE A 21 4.75 -14.52 -11.08
CA ILE A 21 4.14 -13.20 -10.96
C ILE A 21 3.63 -13.00 -9.53
N ALA A 22 2.83 -13.93 -9.01
CA ALA A 22 2.30 -13.88 -7.65
C ALA A 22 3.42 -13.84 -6.62
N GLY A 23 4.45 -14.67 -6.76
CA GLY A 23 5.60 -14.70 -5.85
C GLY A 23 6.37 -13.38 -5.85
N THR A 24 6.58 -12.78 -7.02
CA THR A 24 7.21 -11.46 -7.14
C THR A 24 6.36 -10.37 -6.48
N LEU A 25 5.04 -10.38 -6.71
CA LEU A 25 4.12 -9.45 -6.07
C LEU A 25 4.11 -9.61 -4.54
N MET A 26 4.18 -10.84 -4.03
CA MET A 26 4.28 -11.10 -2.59
C MET A 26 5.58 -10.55 -2.01
N VAL A 27 6.72 -10.77 -2.68
CA VAL A 27 8.01 -10.20 -2.25
C VAL A 27 7.95 -8.67 -2.22
N LEU A 28 7.43 -8.05 -3.28
CA LEU A 28 7.26 -6.59 -3.34
C LEU A 28 6.31 -6.06 -2.25
N PHE A 29 5.22 -6.77 -2.00
CA PHE A 29 4.28 -6.45 -0.93
C PHE A 29 4.99 -6.40 0.43
N PHE A 30 5.72 -7.46 0.81
CA PHE A 30 6.46 -7.47 2.08
C PHE A 30 7.58 -6.44 2.12
N LEU A 31 8.26 -6.19 1.00
CA LEU A 31 9.29 -5.17 0.92
C LEU A 31 8.72 -3.76 1.14
N ALA A 32 7.52 -3.47 0.60
CA ALA A 32 6.86 -2.19 0.81
C ALA A 32 6.52 -1.94 2.29
N PHE A 33 6.06 -2.98 3.02
CA PHE A 33 5.87 -2.90 4.47
C PHE A 33 7.19 -2.70 5.21
N ALA A 34 8.24 -3.45 4.85
CA ALA A 34 9.54 -3.31 5.48
C ALA A 34 10.15 -1.90 5.30
N VAL A 35 9.97 -1.29 4.11
CA VAL A 35 10.41 0.09 3.84
C VAL A 35 9.51 1.11 4.55
N GLY A 36 8.20 0.88 4.59
CA GLY A 36 7.23 1.81 5.17
C GLY A 36 7.24 1.85 6.70
N GLU A 37 7.36 0.70 7.34
CA GLU A 37 7.37 0.58 8.81
C GLU A 37 8.79 0.61 9.40
N GLY A 38 9.80 0.32 8.57
CA GLY A 38 11.18 0.17 9.00
C GLY A 38 11.47 -1.22 9.58
N PHE A 39 12.76 -1.55 9.72
CA PHE A 39 13.18 -2.77 10.39
C PHE A 39 13.34 -2.50 11.89
N SER A 40 12.78 -3.38 12.73
CA SER A 40 13.03 -3.34 14.17
C SER A 40 14.51 -3.65 14.47
N GLU A 41 15.04 -3.07 15.55
CA GLU A 41 16.40 -3.37 15.99
C GLU A 41 16.50 -4.87 16.36
N PHE A 42 17.15 -5.67 15.51
CA PHE A 42 17.29 -7.13 15.68
C PHE A 42 17.86 -7.57 17.04
N THR A 43 18.61 -6.69 17.71
CA THR A 43 19.19 -6.91 19.03
C THR A 43 18.16 -6.95 20.14
N ARG A 44 17.02 -6.25 19.98
CA ARG A 44 15.93 -6.19 20.98
C ARG A 44 14.87 -7.27 20.79
N LEU A 45 14.92 -8.01 19.69
CA LEU A 45 13.96 -9.07 19.39
C LEU A 45 14.15 -10.28 20.31
N THR A 46 13.04 -10.82 20.80
CA THR A 46 12.99 -12.11 21.48
C THR A 46 13.46 -13.24 20.56
N VAL A 47 13.90 -14.36 21.14
CA VAL A 47 14.29 -15.55 20.37
C VAL A 47 13.18 -16.00 19.42
N ARG A 48 11.94 -15.92 19.88
CA ARG A 48 10.75 -16.26 19.12
C ARG A 48 10.58 -15.35 17.89
N GLU A 49 10.70 -14.04 18.06
CA GLU A 49 10.60 -13.08 16.95
C GLU A 49 11.73 -13.28 15.93
N LYS A 50 12.95 -13.58 16.38
CA LYS A 50 14.07 -13.88 15.48
C LYS A 50 13.79 -15.07 14.58
N TRP A 51 13.21 -16.14 15.12
CA TRP A 51 12.81 -17.30 14.32
C TRP A 51 11.65 -17.00 13.35
N MET A 52 10.71 -16.14 13.75
CA MET A 52 9.67 -15.64 12.86
C MET A 52 10.24 -14.84 11.69
N PHE A 53 11.19 -13.94 11.95
CA PHE A 53 11.91 -13.19 10.91
C PHE A 53 12.72 -14.11 10.00
N ALA A 54 13.39 -15.13 10.55
CA ALA A 54 14.12 -16.12 9.77
C ALA A 54 13.19 -16.93 8.85
N GLY A 55 12.04 -17.37 9.37
CA GLY A 55 11.02 -18.07 8.59
C GLY A 55 10.45 -17.21 7.46
N MET A 56 10.17 -15.93 7.73
CA MET A 56 9.76 -14.97 6.70
C MET A 56 10.88 -14.73 5.68
N GLY A 57 12.13 -14.62 6.11
CA GLY A 57 13.29 -14.50 5.22
C GLY A 57 13.40 -15.68 4.27
N LEU A 58 13.30 -16.92 4.79
CA LEU A 58 13.30 -18.14 3.99
C LEU A 58 12.11 -18.22 3.02
N LEU A 59 10.91 -17.85 3.48
CA LEU A 59 9.70 -17.78 2.67
C LEU A 59 9.92 -16.93 1.41
N LEU A 60 10.43 -15.70 1.60
CA LEU A 60 10.64 -14.73 0.53
C LEU A 60 11.85 -15.08 -0.34
N ALA A 61 12.95 -15.51 0.27
CA ALA A 61 14.13 -15.97 -0.45
C ALA A 61 13.82 -17.18 -1.34
N GLY A 62 12.96 -18.09 -0.87
CA GLY A 62 12.47 -19.22 -1.66
C GLY A 62 11.71 -18.78 -2.92
N LEU A 63 10.82 -17.78 -2.80
CA LEU A 63 10.10 -17.22 -3.96
C LEU A 63 11.04 -16.57 -4.97
N LEU A 64 12.08 -15.86 -4.51
CA LEU A 64 13.12 -15.31 -5.38
C LEU A 64 13.96 -16.41 -6.03
N LEU A 65 14.37 -17.42 -5.27
CA LEU A 65 15.13 -18.57 -5.76
C LEU A 65 14.35 -19.35 -6.82
N ALA A 66 13.02 -19.40 -6.73
CA ALA A 66 12.15 -20.12 -7.67
C ALA A 66 12.22 -19.57 -9.11
N TRP A 67 12.73 -18.35 -9.31
CA TRP A 67 13.04 -17.82 -10.65
C TRP A 67 14.16 -18.60 -11.34
N PHE A 68 15.20 -18.96 -10.59
CA PHE A 68 16.38 -19.66 -11.09
C PHE A 68 16.28 -21.17 -10.93
N ARG A 69 15.76 -21.63 -9.78
CA ARG A 69 15.62 -23.04 -9.41
C ARG A 69 14.22 -23.30 -8.86
N GLU A 70 13.25 -23.43 -9.77
CA GLU A 70 11.81 -23.49 -9.47
C GLU A 70 11.44 -24.43 -8.31
N GLY A 71 11.82 -25.71 -8.40
CA GLY A 71 11.50 -26.69 -7.34
C GLY A 71 12.13 -26.37 -6.00
N TRP A 72 13.43 -26.06 -5.97
CA TRP A 72 14.13 -25.74 -4.73
C TRP A 72 13.64 -24.45 -4.09
N GLY A 73 13.36 -23.42 -4.89
CA GLY A 73 12.76 -22.18 -4.41
C GLY A 73 11.39 -22.41 -3.77
N GLY A 74 10.55 -23.23 -4.40
CA GLY A 74 9.27 -23.64 -3.82
C GLY A 74 9.41 -24.37 -2.48
N VAL A 75 10.32 -25.35 -2.40
CA VAL A 75 10.60 -26.10 -1.16
C VAL A 75 11.11 -25.19 -0.04
N VAL A 76 12.07 -24.31 -0.34
CA VAL A 76 12.61 -23.34 0.64
C VAL A 76 11.50 -22.40 1.14
N SER A 77 10.62 -21.95 0.25
CA SER A 77 9.50 -21.09 0.61
C SER A 77 8.53 -21.78 1.59
N ILE A 78 8.14 -23.02 1.28
CA ILE A 78 7.27 -23.85 2.15
C ILE A 78 7.95 -24.13 3.50
N ALA A 79 9.27 -24.39 3.50
CA ALA A 79 10.03 -24.61 4.73
C ALA A 79 10.04 -23.36 5.62
N GLY A 80 10.22 -22.17 5.03
CA GLY A 80 10.13 -20.89 5.74
C GLY A 80 8.75 -20.67 6.38
N TRP A 81 7.67 -20.93 5.64
CA TRP A 81 6.31 -20.90 6.19
C TRP A 81 6.10 -21.91 7.32
N SER A 82 6.55 -23.15 7.12
CA SER A 82 6.40 -24.23 8.11
C SER A 82 7.10 -23.88 9.41
N LEU A 83 8.31 -23.28 9.33
CA LEU A 83 9.03 -22.77 10.49
C LEU A 83 8.20 -21.71 11.24
N MET A 84 7.59 -20.76 10.54
CA MET A 84 6.73 -19.75 11.16
C MET A 84 5.52 -20.37 11.87
N VAL A 85 4.88 -21.38 11.26
CA VAL A 85 3.73 -22.09 11.85
C VAL A 85 4.13 -22.91 13.08
N ILE A 86 5.32 -23.53 13.06
CA ILE A 86 5.86 -24.26 14.22
C ILE A 86 6.11 -23.30 15.38
N VAL A 87 6.65 -22.12 15.09
CA VAL A 87 6.96 -21.09 16.10
C VAL A 87 5.68 -20.41 16.64
N GLU A 88 4.70 -20.17 15.77
CA GLU A 88 3.41 -19.58 16.13
C GLU A 88 2.28 -20.13 15.26
N ARG A 89 1.44 -20.99 15.85
CA ARG A 89 0.35 -21.67 15.12
C ARG A 89 -0.68 -20.70 14.54
N ARG A 90 -0.86 -19.50 15.12
CA ARG A 90 -1.77 -18.47 14.57
C ARG A 90 -1.36 -18.03 13.16
N MET A 91 -0.13 -18.27 12.72
CA MET A 91 0.33 -17.94 11.38
C MET A 91 -0.45 -18.65 10.27
N LEU A 92 -1.14 -19.76 10.56
CA LEU A 92 -2.06 -20.41 9.61
C LEU A 92 -3.17 -19.46 9.13
N GLY A 93 -3.67 -18.60 10.02
CA GLY A 93 -4.73 -17.63 9.72
C GLY A 93 -4.24 -16.32 9.12
N VAL A 94 -2.92 -16.14 8.98
CA VAL A 94 -2.34 -14.90 8.44
C VAL A 94 -2.18 -15.03 6.94
N TRP A 95 -3.23 -14.58 6.23
CA TRP A 95 -3.40 -14.74 4.79
C TRP A 95 -2.17 -14.41 3.93
N PRO A 96 -1.45 -13.29 4.14
CA PRO A 96 -0.29 -12.96 3.31
C PRO A 96 0.81 -14.06 3.31
N PHE A 97 1.12 -14.63 4.47
CA PHE A 97 2.14 -15.68 4.58
C PHE A 97 1.66 -17.01 3.98
N SER A 98 0.39 -17.36 4.20
CA SER A 98 -0.20 -18.57 3.62
C SER A 98 -0.34 -18.48 2.09
N ILE A 99 -0.64 -17.31 1.53
CA ILE A 99 -0.66 -17.06 0.07
C ILE A 99 0.75 -17.21 -0.52
N ALA A 100 1.77 -16.65 0.13
CA ALA A 100 3.15 -16.82 -0.27
C ALA A 100 3.58 -18.30 -0.23
N ALA A 101 3.20 -19.05 0.81
CA ALA A 101 3.48 -20.47 0.91
C ALA A 101 2.75 -21.30 -0.16
N ALA A 102 1.48 -20.99 -0.43
CA ALA A 102 0.71 -21.62 -1.50
C ALA A 102 1.34 -21.37 -2.88
N THR A 103 1.93 -20.18 -3.08
CA THR A 103 2.72 -19.85 -4.28
C THR A 103 3.98 -20.72 -4.36
N GLY A 104 4.69 -20.92 -3.24
CA GLY A 104 5.80 -21.87 -3.12
C GLY A 104 5.40 -23.30 -3.47
N LEU A 105 4.24 -23.77 -2.98
CA LEU A 105 3.68 -25.07 -3.33
C LEU A 105 3.37 -25.18 -4.83
N LEU A 106 2.80 -24.14 -5.43
CA LEU A 106 2.53 -24.11 -6.87
C LEU A 106 3.82 -24.26 -7.69
N HIS A 107 4.93 -23.63 -7.28
CA HIS A 107 6.23 -23.85 -7.91
C HIS A 107 6.70 -25.31 -7.83
N VAL A 108 6.53 -25.98 -6.69
CA VAL A 108 6.89 -27.41 -6.56
C VAL A 108 6.02 -28.27 -7.48
N LEU A 109 4.71 -28.07 -7.48
CA LEU A 109 3.77 -28.84 -8.30
C LEU A 109 4.03 -28.64 -9.81
N CYS A 110 4.25 -27.39 -10.23
CA CYS A 110 4.61 -27.06 -11.61
C CYS A 110 5.94 -27.71 -12.00
N TRP A 111 6.96 -27.61 -11.16
CA TRP A 111 8.25 -28.23 -11.39
C TRP A 111 8.16 -29.75 -11.54
N LEU A 112 7.42 -30.42 -10.65
CA LEU A 112 7.19 -31.87 -10.75
C LEU A 112 6.47 -32.25 -12.05
N ARG A 113 5.42 -31.51 -12.42
CA ARG A 113 4.67 -31.78 -13.64
C ARG A 113 5.50 -31.53 -14.90
N LEU A 114 6.38 -30.52 -14.87
CA LEU A 114 7.17 -30.07 -16.02
C LEU A 114 8.48 -30.82 -16.24
N ARG A 115 8.80 -31.82 -15.41
CA ARG A 115 9.96 -32.72 -15.63
C ARG A 115 9.75 -33.73 -16.76
N GLY A 116 8.50 -33.99 -17.15
CA GLY A 116 8.17 -34.93 -18.22
C GLY A 116 8.44 -34.39 -19.63
N PRO A 117 8.35 -35.23 -20.67
CA PRO A 117 8.49 -34.79 -22.05
C PRO A 117 7.39 -33.79 -22.40
N ALA A 118 7.79 -32.70 -23.05
CA ALA A 118 6.85 -31.70 -23.54
C ALA A 118 6.00 -32.32 -24.66
N PRO A 119 4.67 -32.17 -24.65
CA PRO A 119 3.84 -32.54 -25.77
C PRO A 119 4.23 -31.70 -26.99
N PRO A 120 4.06 -32.22 -28.22
CA PRO A 120 4.38 -31.50 -29.45
C PRO A 120 3.71 -30.12 -29.45
N SER A 121 4.52 -29.07 -29.36
CA SER A 121 4.02 -27.70 -29.27
C SER A 121 3.63 -27.21 -30.66
N LYS A 122 2.39 -26.79 -30.83
CA LYS A 122 2.03 -25.91 -31.95
C LYS A 122 2.62 -24.51 -31.68
N PRO A 123 3.19 -23.82 -32.67
CA PRO A 123 3.75 -22.50 -32.46
C PRO A 123 2.68 -21.55 -31.92
N LEU A 124 3.02 -20.83 -30.85
CA LEU A 124 2.20 -19.73 -30.34
C LEU A 124 2.14 -18.64 -31.43
N TYR A 125 0.94 -18.40 -31.95
CA TYR A 125 0.71 -17.39 -32.97
C TYR A 125 1.19 -16.01 -32.50
N ARG A 126 1.78 -15.22 -33.40
CA ARG A 126 2.28 -13.85 -33.15
C ARG A 126 1.30 -12.97 -32.36
N ARG A 127 -0.01 -13.13 -32.60
CA ARG A 127 -1.10 -12.39 -31.93
C ARG A 127 -1.18 -12.65 -30.42
N THR A 128 -1.03 -13.90 -29.96
CA THR A 128 -1.11 -14.24 -28.54
C THR A 128 0.08 -13.68 -27.76
N ARG A 129 1.28 -13.69 -28.37
CA ARG A 129 2.46 -13.06 -27.77
C ARG A 129 2.29 -11.55 -27.62
N ALA A 130 1.77 -10.88 -28.66
CA ALA A 130 1.50 -9.45 -28.60
C ALA A 130 0.48 -9.11 -27.51
N PHE A 131 -0.60 -9.89 -27.39
CA PHE A 131 -1.61 -9.71 -26.34
C PHE A 131 -1.01 -9.83 -24.93
N LEU A 132 -0.19 -10.85 -24.66
CA LEU A 132 0.44 -11.04 -23.35
C LEU A 132 1.41 -9.91 -22.99
N ILE A 133 2.16 -9.40 -23.97
CA ILE A 133 3.06 -8.25 -23.77
C ILE A 133 2.24 -6.99 -23.43
N LEU A 134 1.16 -6.72 -24.18
CA LEU A 134 0.28 -5.58 -23.93
C LEU A 134 -0.39 -5.67 -22.56
N LEU A 135 -0.88 -6.85 -22.18
CA LEU A 135 -1.47 -7.09 -20.87
C LEU A 135 -0.44 -6.86 -19.74
N GLY A 136 0.78 -7.38 -19.89
CA GLY A 136 1.86 -7.17 -18.94
C GLY A 136 2.25 -5.70 -18.80
N ALA A 137 2.35 -4.97 -19.92
CA ALA A 137 2.62 -3.54 -19.92
C ALA A 137 1.49 -2.73 -19.24
N ALA A 138 0.23 -3.08 -19.52
CA ALA A 138 -0.92 -2.43 -18.90
C ALA A 138 -0.96 -2.65 -17.37
N LEU A 139 -0.70 -3.88 -16.91
CA LEU A 139 -0.61 -4.20 -15.48
C LEU A 139 0.53 -3.45 -14.80
N MET A 140 1.71 -3.39 -15.44
CA MET A 140 2.85 -2.63 -14.92
C MET A 140 2.51 -1.14 -14.79
N ALA A 141 1.90 -0.54 -15.82
CA ALA A 141 1.46 0.85 -15.78
C ALA A 141 0.45 1.09 -14.64
N PHE A 142 -0.52 0.19 -14.46
CA PHE A 142 -1.48 0.26 -13.36
C PHE A 142 -0.81 0.24 -11.98
N VAL A 143 0.13 -0.69 -11.75
CA VAL A 143 0.87 -0.78 -10.48
C VAL A 143 1.67 0.49 -10.21
N LEU A 144 2.34 1.04 -11.23
CA LEU A 144 3.09 2.30 -11.10
C LEU A 144 2.18 3.48 -10.78
N LEU A 145 0.97 3.54 -11.36
CA LEU A 145 -0.03 4.55 -11.03
C LEU A 145 -0.53 4.41 -9.58
N CYS A 146 -0.77 3.18 -9.10
CA CYS A 146 -1.11 2.93 -7.69
C CYS A 146 0.02 3.35 -6.75
N ALA A 147 1.27 2.98 -7.05
CA ALA A 147 2.44 3.37 -6.26
C ALA A 147 2.59 4.91 -6.22
N ASN A 148 2.39 5.59 -7.34
CA ASN A 148 2.39 7.05 -7.40
C ASN A 148 1.30 7.66 -6.49
N GLU A 149 0.10 7.08 -6.43
CA GLU A 149 -0.95 7.54 -5.51
C GLU A 149 -0.68 7.25 -4.04
N MET A 150 0.04 6.15 -3.73
CA MET A 150 0.31 5.75 -2.35
C MET A 150 1.46 6.55 -1.73
N PHE A 151 2.56 6.73 -2.45
CA PHE A 151 3.82 7.19 -1.86
C PHE A 151 4.13 8.67 -2.12
N ASN A 152 3.61 9.26 -3.20
CA ASN A 152 3.91 10.66 -3.52
C ASN A 152 2.89 11.62 -2.88
N GLN A 153 3.39 12.73 -2.34
CA GLN A 153 2.59 13.77 -1.68
C GLN A 153 3.08 15.19 -2.07
N PRO A 154 2.54 15.78 -3.15
CA PRO A 154 1.43 15.27 -3.97
C PRO A 154 1.88 14.23 -5.02
N PRO A 155 0.97 13.40 -5.57
CA PRO A 155 1.26 12.52 -6.69
C PRO A 155 1.83 13.25 -7.92
N LEU A 156 2.73 12.63 -8.68
CA LEU A 156 3.49 13.31 -9.77
C LEU A 156 2.61 13.94 -10.87
N MET A 157 1.41 13.40 -11.10
CA MET A 157 0.46 13.88 -12.11
C MET A 157 -0.59 14.84 -11.54
N THR A 158 -0.33 15.47 -10.39
CA THR A 158 -1.15 16.60 -9.93
C THR A 158 -0.69 17.89 -10.59
N PRO A 159 -1.57 18.68 -11.21
CA PRO A 159 -1.21 20.00 -11.69
C PRO A 159 -0.82 20.90 -10.51
N ALA A 160 -0.07 21.97 -10.80
CA ALA A 160 0.20 23.01 -9.82
C ALA A 160 -1.12 23.51 -9.21
N PHE A 161 -1.27 23.36 -7.90
CA PHE A 161 -2.53 23.67 -7.24
C PHE A 161 -2.69 25.18 -7.08
N ARG A 162 -3.79 25.72 -7.62
CA ARG A 162 -4.28 27.06 -7.36
C ARG A 162 -5.69 26.95 -6.78
N PRO A 163 -5.91 27.33 -5.51
CA PRO A 163 -7.23 27.26 -4.89
C PRO A 163 -8.29 27.99 -5.74
N SER A 164 -9.42 27.32 -5.99
CA SER A 164 -10.56 27.97 -6.62
C SER A 164 -11.23 28.96 -5.65
N PRO A 165 -11.96 29.97 -6.14
CA PRO A 165 -12.70 30.91 -5.28
C PRO A 165 -13.68 30.21 -4.30
N GLU A 166 -14.16 29.02 -4.65
CA GLU A 166 -15.00 28.18 -3.81
C GLU A 166 -14.27 27.70 -2.54
N ILE A 167 -12.97 27.41 -2.64
CA ILE A 167 -12.14 26.90 -1.54
C ILE A 167 -11.55 28.04 -0.72
N VAL A 168 -11.23 29.17 -1.35
CA VAL A 168 -10.67 30.34 -0.67
C VAL A 168 -11.68 30.89 0.34
N GLY A 169 -11.21 31.21 1.54
CA GLY A 169 -12.02 31.78 2.62
C GLY A 169 -11.75 31.18 4.00
N SER A 170 -12.55 31.60 4.97
CA SER A 170 -12.50 31.13 6.35
C SER A 170 -13.41 29.91 6.54
N TRP A 171 -12.84 28.85 7.09
CA TRP A 171 -13.49 27.58 7.33
C TRP A 171 -13.46 27.24 8.81
N ARG A 172 -14.60 26.90 9.40
CA ARG A 172 -14.72 26.61 10.84
C ARG A 172 -15.35 25.26 11.11
N ALA A 173 -14.85 24.58 12.13
CA ALA A 173 -15.40 23.33 12.65
C ALA A 173 -15.19 23.24 14.16
N THR A 174 -16.01 22.44 14.82
CA THR A 174 -15.76 22.02 16.21
C THR A 174 -15.49 20.52 16.20
N VAL A 175 -14.35 20.12 16.76
CA VAL A 175 -13.89 18.73 16.78
C VAL A 175 -13.95 18.20 18.21
N ALA A 176 -14.51 17.00 18.38
CA ALA A 176 -14.62 16.32 19.67
C ALA A 176 -15.30 17.15 20.77
N GLY A 177 -16.34 17.91 20.40
CA GLY A 177 -17.17 18.71 21.32
C GLY A 177 -16.62 20.11 21.59
N ASP A 178 -15.29 20.23 21.76
CA ASP A 178 -14.74 21.41 22.45
C ASP A 178 -13.56 22.07 21.71
N VAL A 179 -12.93 21.39 20.74
CA VAL A 179 -11.75 21.94 20.03
C VAL A 179 -12.19 22.67 18.78
N GLY A 180 -12.16 24.00 18.83
CA GLY A 180 -12.40 24.86 17.68
C GLY A 180 -11.28 24.74 16.65
N VAL A 181 -11.62 24.51 15.38
CA VAL A 181 -10.69 24.49 14.26
C VAL A 181 -11.09 25.59 13.28
N VAL A 182 -10.16 26.49 12.99
CA VAL A 182 -10.32 27.57 12.02
C VAL A 182 -9.19 27.46 11.01
N PHE A 183 -9.54 27.32 9.74
CA PHE A 183 -8.59 27.39 8.63
C PHE A 183 -8.98 28.53 7.69
N GLU A 184 -8.06 29.46 7.50
CA GLU A 184 -8.17 30.50 6.48
C GLU A 184 -7.29 30.09 5.29
N ILE A 185 -7.95 29.77 4.17
CA ILE A 185 -7.29 29.33 2.94
C ILE A 185 -7.15 30.52 2.02
N ASN A 186 -5.90 30.90 1.75
CA ASN A 186 -5.56 32.02 0.88
C ASN A 186 -5.52 31.60 -0.59
N SER A 187 -5.59 32.58 -1.50
CA SER A 187 -5.55 32.36 -2.95
C SER A 187 -4.21 31.80 -3.46
N ASP A 188 -3.14 31.94 -2.69
CA ASP A 188 -1.81 31.38 -2.98
C ASP A 188 -1.65 29.92 -2.48
N GLY A 189 -2.67 29.37 -1.82
CA GLY A 189 -2.65 28.03 -1.22
C GLY A 189 -1.98 27.95 0.15
N SER A 190 -1.56 29.07 0.73
CA SER A 190 -1.19 29.12 2.15
C SER A 190 -2.43 28.97 3.02
N VAL A 191 -2.25 28.36 4.20
CA VAL A 191 -3.31 28.15 5.18
C VAL A 191 -2.87 28.72 6.52
N SER A 192 -3.70 29.57 7.09
CA SER A 192 -3.52 30.13 8.43
C SER A 192 -4.73 29.80 9.32
N GLY A 193 -4.73 30.26 10.57
CA GLY A 193 -5.79 30.02 11.54
C GLY A 193 -5.31 29.27 12.78
N SER A 194 -6.18 28.46 13.38
CA SER A 194 -5.93 27.81 14.66
C SER A 194 -6.60 26.44 14.81
N VAL A 195 -6.03 25.62 15.68
CA VAL A 195 -6.59 24.35 16.16
C VAL A 195 -6.54 24.42 17.69
N GLY A 196 -7.69 24.57 18.32
CA GLY A 196 -7.78 24.96 19.74
C GLY A 196 -7.01 26.27 19.97
N ASP A 197 -6.11 26.24 20.96
CA ASP A 197 -5.29 27.41 21.33
C ASP A 197 -3.98 27.53 20.54
N ALA A 198 -3.72 26.61 19.59
CA ALA A 198 -2.51 26.61 18.78
C ALA A 198 -2.76 27.24 17.41
N SER A 199 -1.88 28.16 17.02
CA SER A 199 -1.89 28.76 15.68
C SER A 199 -1.24 27.84 14.64
N VAL A 200 -1.76 27.88 13.41
CA VAL A 200 -1.19 27.15 12.27
C VAL A 200 0.06 27.88 11.77
N VAL A 201 1.16 27.13 11.66
CA VAL A 201 2.47 27.59 11.18
C VAL A 201 2.84 26.83 9.91
N GLY A 202 3.12 27.58 8.83
CA GLY A 202 3.51 27.00 7.55
C GLY A 202 2.43 26.11 6.90
N GLY A 203 1.16 26.39 7.19
CA GLY A 203 0.04 25.67 6.62
C GLY A 203 -0.02 25.83 5.10
N LYS A 204 -0.27 24.74 4.39
CA LYS A 204 -0.47 24.71 2.94
C LYS A 204 -1.58 23.73 2.59
N ILE A 205 -2.39 24.10 1.62
CA ILE A 205 -3.33 23.20 0.97
C ILE A 205 -2.75 22.71 -0.36
N VAL A 206 -2.85 21.41 -0.61
CA VAL A 206 -2.39 20.77 -1.85
C VAL A 206 -3.45 19.79 -2.36
N LEU A 207 -3.34 19.43 -3.63
CA LEU A 207 -4.08 18.28 -4.16
C LEU A 207 -3.57 17.00 -3.51
N ASN A 208 -4.51 16.17 -3.06
CA ASN A 208 -4.23 14.94 -2.35
C ASN A 208 -4.30 13.69 -3.24
N ARG A 209 -4.78 13.83 -4.48
CA ARG A 209 -4.91 12.73 -5.46
C ARG A 209 -4.73 13.25 -6.89
N SER A 210 -4.26 12.40 -7.80
CA SER A 210 -4.21 12.71 -9.24
C SER A 210 -5.51 12.33 -9.95
N TRP A 211 -5.53 12.48 -11.29
CA TRP A 211 -6.63 12.01 -12.14
C TRP A 211 -6.90 10.51 -11.93
N PHE A 212 -5.86 9.70 -11.70
CA PHE A 212 -5.98 8.27 -11.51
C PHE A 212 -6.64 7.95 -10.17
N GLY A 213 -6.17 8.55 -9.07
CA GLY A 213 -6.82 8.42 -7.77
C GLY A 213 -8.30 8.84 -7.80
N ARG A 214 -8.64 9.88 -8.58
CA ARG A 214 -10.04 10.28 -8.81
C ARG A 214 -10.85 9.19 -9.54
N LEU A 215 -10.28 8.55 -10.56
CA LEU A 215 -10.94 7.47 -11.32
C LEU A 215 -11.31 6.27 -10.45
N ILE A 216 -10.45 5.88 -9.50
CA ILE A 216 -10.67 4.72 -8.62
C ILE A 216 -11.23 5.09 -7.24
N HIS A 217 -11.69 6.33 -7.06
CA HIS A 217 -12.20 6.86 -5.78
C HIS A 217 -11.24 6.67 -4.58
N TRP A 218 -9.94 6.77 -4.83
CA TRP A 218 -8.88 6.65 -3.84
C TRP A 218 -8.45 8.04 -3.32
N ARG A 219 -8.26 8.17 -2.00
CA ARG A 219 -7.94 9.42 -1.27
C ARG A 219 -9.00 10.52 -1.45
N THR A 220 -8.91 11.55 -0.60
CA THR A 220 -9.70 12.78 -0.73
C THR A 220 -9.13 13.70 -1.80
N ASP A 221 -9.84 14.76 -2.19
CA ASP A 221 -9.36 15.72 -3.20
C ASP A 221 -8.23 16.62 -2.71
N TYR A 222 -8.35 17.10 -1.47
CA TYR A 222 -7.47 18.10 -0.89
C TYR A 222 -6.78 17.57 0.37
N LEU A 223 -5.61 18.12 0.65
CA LEU A 223 -4.85 17.88 1.87
C LEU A 223 -4.35 19.22 2.39
N ILE A 224 -4.81 19.60 3.58
CA ILE A 224 -4.17 20.67 4.34
C ILE A 224 -3.08 20.01 5.19
N ARG A 225 -1.88 20.59 5.20
CA ARG A 225 -0.78 20.16 6.05
C ARG A 225 -0.05 21.35 6.62
N GLY A 226 0.50 21.20 7.81
CA GLY A 226 1.25 22.26 8.46
C GLY A 226 1.80 21.83 9.81
N SER A 227 2.31 22.80 10.54
CA SER A 227 2.63 22.64 11.95
C SER A 227 1.74 23.54 12.80
N LEU A 228 1.67 23.25 14.10
CA LEU A 228 1.03 24.03 15.13
C LEU A 228 2.13 24.68 15.97
N SER A 229 1.91 25.93 16.39
CA SER A 229 2.88 26.67 17.21
C SER A 229 3.19 26.00 18.54
N ARG A 230 2.26 25.18 19.05
CA ARG A 230 2.43 24.36 20.23
C ARG A 230 1.69 23.03 20.08
N ALA A 231 2.08 22.05 20.88
CA ALA A 231 1.31 20.83 21.03
C ALA A 231 -0.08 21.16 21.59
N VAL A 232 -1.12 20.57 21.00
CA VAL A 232 -2.49 20.70 21.50
C VAL A 232 -2.78 19.49 22.37
N GLU A 233 -3.23 19.73 23.59
CA GLU A 233 -3.77 18.67 24.44
C GLU A 233 -5.09 18.19 23.83
N ALA A 234 -5.07 16.99 23.27
CA ALA A 234 -6.29 16.32 22.84
C ALA A 234 -6.52 15.15 23.80
N LEU A 235 -7.73 15.00 24.35
CA LEU A 235 -8.13 13.95 25.28
C LEU A 235 -7.50 12.59 24.91
N GLY A 236 -6.42 12.23 25.61
CA GLY A 236 -5.58 11.06 25.34
C GLY A 236 -4.06 11.29 25.28
N GLY A 237 -3.56 12.54 25.22
CA GLY A 237 -2.12 12.87 25.31
C GLY A 237 -1.71 14.15 24.56
N THR A 238 -0.43 14.53 24.66
CA THR A 238 0.16 15.66 23.93
C THR A 238 0.30 15.30 22.44
N ALA A 239 -0.54 15.89 21.59
CA ALA A 239 -0.43 15.71 20.15
C ALA A 239 0.74 16.55 19.63
N GLY A 240 1.62 15.95 18.83
CA GLY A 240 2.79 16.58 18.25
C GLY A 240 2.45 17.77 17.36
N SER A 241 3.47 18.57 17.04
CA SER A 241 3.29 19.85 16.36
C SER A 241 2.88 19.73 14.88
N ARG A 242 2.91 18.56 14.24
CA ARG A 242 2.49 18.42 12.84
C ARG A 242 1.04 17.95 12.74
N PHE A 243 0.34 18.43 11.71
CA PHE A 243 -0.99 17.95 11.39
C PHE A 243 -1.20 17.77 9.88
N THR A 244 -2.15 16.89 9.56
CA THR A 244 -2.68 16.71 8.21
C THR A 244 -4.20 16.64 8.27
N ALA A 245 -4.87 17.27 7.30
CA ALA A 245 -6.31 17.20 7.15
C ALA A 245 -6.67 16.88 5.69
N PRO A 246 -6.86 15.60 5.35
CA PRO A 246 -7.45 15.21 4.06
C PRO A 246 -8.93 15.59 4.00
N LEU A 247 -9.32 16.32 2.96
CA LEU A 247 -10.65 16.92 2.79
C LEU A 247 -11.22 16.69 1.39
N PHE A 248 -12.54 16.56 1.29
CA PHE A 248 -13.31 16.60 0.05
C PHE A 248 -14.37 17.70 0.15
N ILE A 249 -14.71 18.30 -1.00
CA ILE A 249 -15.82 19.26 -1.07
C ILE A 249 -17.12 18.47 -1.16
N ARG A 250 -18.10 18.86 -0.34
CA ARG A 250 -19.46 18.34 -0.38
C ARG A 250 -20.43 19.50 -0.28
N GLY A 251 -20.83 20.04 -1.43
CA GLY A 251 -21.62 21.27 -1.48
C GLY A 251 -20.82 22.44 -0.94
N SER A 252 -21.33 23.11 0.10
CA SER A 252 -20.69 24.26 0.77
C SER A 252 -19.79 23.86 1.95
N GLU A 253 -19.51 22.57 2.13
CA GLU A 253 -18.74 22.04 3.26
C GLU A 253 -17.45 21.34 2.79
N LEU A 254 -16.41 21.41 3.62
CA LEU A 254 -15.20 20.60 3.50
C LEU A 254 -15.26 19.49 4.55
N GLU A 255 -15.52 18.25 4.12
CA GLU A 255 -15.63 17.08 4.99
C GLU A 255 -14.37 16.22 4.89
N GLY A 256 -13.95 15.63 6.00
CA GLY A 256 -12.79 14.75 6.05
C GLY A 256 -12.36 14.40 7.46
N SER A 257 -11.06 14.42 7.72
CA SER A 257 -10.52 14.11 9.04
C SER A 257 -9.32 14.98 9.36
N LEU A 258 -9.13 15.28 10.64
CA LEU A 258 -7.93 15.91 11.18
C LEU A 258 -7.06 14.85 11.85
N PHE A 259 -5.82 14.74 11.42
CA PHE A 259 -4.79 13.91 12.02
C PHE A 259 -3.78 14.80 12.71
N LEU A 260 -3.68 14.65 14.03
CA LEU A 260 -2.62 15.25 14.82
C LEU A 260 -1.58 14.16 15.08
N PHE A 261 -0.32 14.40 14.72
CA PHE A 261 0.74 13.40 14.85
C PHE A 261 0.99 13.07 16.32
N HIS A 262 0.73 11.83 16.76
CA HIS A 262 1.01 11.39 18.13
C HIS A 262 2.04 10.24 18.13
N PRO A 263 3.04 10.23 19.06
CA PRO A 263 4.03 9.15 19.15
C PRO A 263 3.48 7.74 19.43
N ARG A 264 2.22 7.57 19.85
CA ARG A 264 1.59 6.26 20.14
C ARG A 264 0.44 5.92 19.18
N ALA A 265 0.47 6.52 17.98
CA ALA A 265 -0.50 6.46 16.87
C ALA A 265 -1.45 7.66 16.79
N PRO A 266 -1.52 8.35 15.63
CA PRO A 266 -2.47 9.44 15.40
C PRO A 266 -3.89 8.89 15.34
N LYS A 267 -4.80 9.40 16.18
CA LYS A 267 -6.23 9.10 16.07
C LYS A 267 -6.91 10.11 15.14
N PRO A 268 -7.46 9.68 13.98
CA PRO A 268 -8.21 10.58 13.12
C PRO A 268 -9.42 11.13 13.86
N ARG A 269 -9.66 12.43 13.75
CA ARG A 269 -10.88 13.07 14.22
C ARG A 269 -11.70 13.51 13.03
N LYS A 270 -13.00 13.18 13.01
CA LYS A 270 -13.89 13.63 11.94
C LYS A 270 -13.91 15.15 11.89
N LEU A 271 -13.70 15.71 10.71
CA LEU A 271 -13.67 17.15 10.48
C LEU A 271 -14.75 17.52 9.48
N LYS A 272 -15.59 18.48 9.83
CA LYS A 272 -16.65 19.02 8.98
C LYS A 272 -16.60 20.54 9.04
N LEU A 273 -15.86 21.11 8.09
CA LEU A 273 -15.62 22.53 8.00
C LEU A 273 -16.73 23.21 7.21
N GLN A 274 -17.28 24.27 7.79
CA GLN A 274 -18.28 25.12 7.16
C GLN A 274 -17.66 26.45 6.78
N LYS A 275 -18.00 26.94 5.58
CA LYS A 275 -17.53 28.23 5.09
C LYS A 275 -18.24 29.36 5.82
N HIS A 276 -17.49 30.37 6.25
CA HIS A 276 -17.97 31.60 6.87
C HIS A 276 -17.64 32.79 5.98
#